data_AF-A0A970GY31-F1
#
_entry.id   AF-A0A970GY31-F1
#
_cell.length_a   1.000
_cell.length_b   1.000
_cell.length_c   1.000
_cell.angle_alpha   90.00
_cell.angle_beta   90.00
_cell.angle_gamma   90.00
#
_symmetry.space_group_name_H-M   'P 1'
#
loop_
_entity.id
_entity.type
_entity.pdbx_description
1 polymer ?
#
loop_
_entity_poly.entity_id
_entity_poly.type
_entity_poly.pdbx_seq_one_letter_code
_entity_poly.pdbx_strand_id
1 'polypeptide(L)'
;MEYRELVGKLTESLEKQKAYYEAINELSGQKTDVVLNRDIQILNKIVEAEEVLLVKIGQEEQKRMEIASCLAKSLGMSDEDVTISGILRELKDREEDTTSLEEVSKGLVDVIEKQKVYNKTNMRLIENNLNYIKEVIQKVVIGDGSENTYNPKGQRTITQKTNIIDESV
;
A
#
# COMPACT_ATOMS: atom_id res chain seq x y z
N MET A 1 -5.30 39.34 0.75
CA MET A 1 -5.93 38.85 2.00
C MET A 1 -6.53 37.46 1.78
N GLU A 2 -7.22 37.19 0.66
CA GLU A 2 -7.76 35.85 0.32
C GLU A 2 -6.73 34.71 0.21
N TYR A 3 -5.55 34.95 -0.37
CA TYR A 3 -4.58 33.86 -0.59
C TYR A 3 -3.96 33.32 0.72
N ARG A 4 -3.82 34.14 1.78
CA ARG A 4 -3.30 33.67 3.08
C ARG A 4 -4.25 32.66 3.74
N GLU A 5 -5.56 32.88 3.59
CA GLU A 5 -6.57 31.93 4.07
C GLU A 5 -6.52 30.61 3.28
N LEU A 6 -6.30 30.69 1.95
CA LEU A 6 -6.13 29.52 1.10
C LEU A 6 -4.87 28.73 1.44
N VAL A 7 -3.76 29.40 1.78
CA VAL A 7 -2.54 28.74 2.27
C VAL A 7 -2.81 27.99 3.57
N GLY A 8 -3.52 28.60 4.53
CA GLY A 8 -3.90 27.93 5.77
C GLY A 8 -4.76 26.69 5.54
N LYS A 9 -5.76 26.77 4.65
CA LYS A 9 -6.60 25.62 4.27
C LYS A 9 -5.80 24.51 3.58
N LEU A 10 -4.82 24.88 2.75
CA LEU A 10 -3.95 23.92 2.08
C LEU A 10 -3.07 23.18 3.11
N THR A 11 -2.49 23.90 4.07
CA THR A 11 -1.70 23.32 5.15
C THR A 11 -2.55 22.37 6.01
N GLU A 12 -3.76 22.77 6.41
CA GLU A 12 -4.66 21.92 7.19
C GLU A 12 -5.04 20.64 6.43
N SER A 13 -5.29 20.75 5.12
CA SER A 13 -5.60 19.59 4.28
C SER A 13 -4.42 18.62 4.21
N LEU A 14 -3.19 19.12 4.07
CA LEU A 14 -1.98 18.31 4.08
C LEU A 14 -1.72 17.65 5.44
N GLU A 15 -1.98 18.35 6.55
CA GLU A 15 -1.85 17.78 7.90
C GLU A 15 -2.84 16.62 8.10
N LYS A 16 -4.08 16.78 7.66
CA LYS A 16 -5.08 15.69 7.69
C LYS A 16 -4.66 14.49 6.87
N GLN A 17 -4.16 14.72 5.65
CA GLN A 17 -3.64 13.64 4.82
C GLN A 17 -2.47 12.92 5.49
N LYS A 18 -1.52 13.68 6.06
CA LYS A 18 -0.39 13.11 6.80
C LYS A 18 -0.87 12.22 7.95
N ALA A 19 -1.84 12.69 8.75
CA ALA A 19 -2.41 11.90 9.84
C ALA A 19 -3.07 10.60 9.35
N TYR A 20 -3.79 10.63 8.21
CA TYR A 20 -4.36 9.42 7.62
C TYR A 20 -3.27 8.44 7.15
N TYR A 21 -2.20 8.93 6.52
CA TYR A 21 -1.09 8.09 6.11
C TYR A 21 -0.29 7.53 7.30
N GLU A 22 -0.18 8.28 8.40
CA GLU A 22 0.40 7.78 9.65
C GLU A 22 -0.44 6.64 10.25
N ALA A 23 -1.77 6.79 10.25
CA ALA A 23 -2.69 5.74 10.67
C ALA A 23 -2.60 4.48 9.79
N ILE A 24 -2.51 4.64 8.46
CA ILE A 24 -2.29 3.51 7.56
C ILE A 24 -0.94 2.84 7.83
N ASN A 25 0.13 3.61 8.06
CA ASN A 25 1.44 3.05 8.39
C ASN A 25 1.40 2.19 9.66
N GLU A 26 0.63 2.60 10.67
CA GLU A 26 0.43 1.82 11.89
C GLU A 26 -0.28 0.49 11.59
N LEU A 27 -1.39 0.54 10.84
CA LEU A 27 -2.12 -0.65 10.40
C LEU A 27 -1.26 -1.58 9.55
N SER A 28 -0.46 -1.03 8.64
CA SER A 28 0.46 -1.77 7.79
C SER A 28 1.62 -2.41 8.59
N GLY A 29 2.03 -1.80 9.70
CA GLY A 29 2.90 -2.43 10.69
C GLY A 29 2.24 -3.64 11.34
N GLN A 30 1.03 -3.46 11.90
CA GLN A 30 0.25 -4.56 12.50
C GLN A 30 -0.02 -5.69 11.50
N LYS A 31 -0.26 -5.36 10.23
CA LYS A 31 -0.43 -6.31 9.13
C LYS A 31 0.79 -7.22 8.97
N THR A 32 1.99 -6.68 9.16
CA THR A 32 3.25 -7.45 9.10
C THR A 32 3.23 -8.57 10.16
N ASP A 33 2.89 -8.23 11.40
CA ASP A 33 2.84 -9.18 12.52
C ASP A 33 1.75 -10.25 12.34
N VAL A 34 0.57 -9.82 11.88
CA VAL A 34 -0.57 -10.71 11.66
C VAL A 34 -0.33 -11.69 10.52
N VAL A 35 0.34 -11.26 9.44
CA VAL A 35 0.74 -12.15 8.33
C VAL A 35 1.75 -13.20 8.80
N LEU A 36 2.66 -12.85 9.72
CA LEU A 36 3.58 -13.80 10.32
C LEU A 36 2.85 -14.81 11.22
N ASN A 37 1.86 -14.36 12.00
CA ASN A 37 1.05 -15.19 12.90
C ASN A 37 -0.03 -16.01 12.19
N ARG A 38 -0.23 -15.81 10.87
CA ARG A 38 -1.22 -16.51 10.02
C ARG A 38 -2.67 -16.33 10.49
N ASP A 39 -2.98 -15.23 11.16
CA ASP A 39 -4.36 -14.94 11.61
C ASP A 39 -5.14 -14.21 10.51
N ILE A 40 -5.92 -14.98 9.73
CA ILE A 40 -6.72 -14.47 8.61
C ILE A 40 -7.86 -13.55 9.10
N GLN A 41 -8.40 -13.79 10.29
CA GLN A 41 -9.53 -13.01 10.81
C GLN A 41 -9.09 -11.59 11.17
N ILE A 42 -7.95 -11.47 11.85
CA ILE A 42 -7.37 -10.15 12.15
C ILE A 42 -6.87 -9.48 10.86
N LEU A 43 -6.32 -10.26 9.93
CA LEU A 43 -5.85 -9.72 8.63
C LEU A 43 -6.99 -9.03 7.88
N ASN A 44 -8.17 -9.66 7.79
CA ASN A 44 -9.34 -9.08 7.13
C ASN A 44 -9.78 -7.77 7.80
N LYS A 45 -9.83 -7.73 9.14
CA LYS A 45 -10.20 -6.50 9.87
C LYS A 45 -9.22 -5.35 9.62
N ILE A 46 -7.94 -5.64 9.52
CA ILE A 46 -6.91 -4.63 9.19
C ILE A 46 -7.13 -4.10 7.78
N VAL A 47 -7.39 -4.98 6.80
CA VAL A 47 -7.65 -4.58 5.41
C VAL A 47 -8.91 -3.70 5.32
N GLU A 48 -10.00 -4.06 5.99
CA GLU A 48 -11.22 -3.23 6.04
C GLU A 48 -10.94 -1.84 6.62
N ALA A 49 -10.12 -1.76 7.68
CA ALA A 49 -9.72 -0.48 8.27
C ALA A 49 -8.84 0.35 7.32
N GLU A 50 -7.92 -0.29 6.59
CA GLU A 50 -7.10 0.35 5.55
C GLU A 50 -7.98 0.92 4.42
N GLU A 51 -9.00 0.18 3.97
CA GLU A 51 -9.93 0.64 2.92
C GLU A 51 -10.69 1.91 3.33
N VAL A 52 -11.20 1.96 4.56
CA VAL A 52 -11.87 3.15 5.09
C VAL A 52 -10.93 4.37 5.10
N LEU A 53 -9.67 4.18 5.46
CA LEU A 53 -8.68 5.26 5.45
C LEU A 53 -8.32 5.69 4.02
N LEU A 54 -8.20 4.76 3.08
CA LEU A 54 -7.94 5.07 1.66
C LEU A 54 -9.05 5.93 1.06
N VAL A 55 -10.32 5.65 1.40
CA VAL A 55 -11.45 6.51 0.97
C VAL A 55 -11.30 7.93 1.51
N LYS A 56 -10.94 8.08 2.79
CA LYS A 56 -10.72 9.40 3.41
C LYS A 56 -9.55 10.15 2.78
N ILE A 57 -8.44 9.45 2.47
CA ILE A 57 -7.30 10.01 1.76
C ILE A 57 -7.73 10.51 0.38
N GLY A 58 -8.49 9.71 -0.38
CA GLY A 58 -8.97 10.11 -1.70
C GLY A 58 -9.87 11.35 -1.67
N GLN A 59 -10.75 11.46 -0.67
CA GLN A 59 -11.60 12.65 -0.49
C GLN A 59 -10.76 13.89 -0.14
N GLU A 60 -9.77 13.74 0.73
CA GLU A 60 -8.93 14.85 1.16
C GLU A 60 -7.93 15.27 0.07
N GLU A 61 -7.48 14.32 -0.77
CA GLU A 61 -6.69 14.56 -1.98
C GLU A 61 -7.44 15.47 -2.95
N GLN A 62 -8.70 15.16 -3.21
CA GLN A 62 -9.54 15.97 -4.09
C GLN A 62 -9.70 17.41 -3.57
N LYS A 63 -10.00 17.57 -2.27
CA LYS A 63 -10.07 18.90 -1.64
C LYS A 63 -8.74 19.66 -1.77
N ARG A 64 -7.62 18.98 -1.55
CA ARG A 64 -6.30 19.59 -1.68
C ARG A 64 -6.05 20.09 -3.10
N MET A 65 -6.42 19.32 -4.12
CA MET A 65 -6.29 19.73 -5.53
C MET A 65 -7.15 20.96 -5.84
N GLU A 66 -8.39 21.00 -5.35
CA GLU A 66 -9.29 22.14 -5.52
C GLU A 66 -8.72 23.41 -4.87
N ILE A 67 -8.25 23.30 -3.62
CA ILE A 67 -7.63 24.42 -2.89
C ILE A 67 -6.36 24.90 -3.60
N ALA A 68 -5.50 23.97 -4.05
CA ALA A 68 -4.28 24.30 -4.78
C ALA A 68 -4.58 25.03 -6.10
N SER A 69 -5.61 24.59 -6.85
CA SER A 69 -6.04 25.27 -8.07
C SER A 69 -6.58 26.68 -7.79
N CYS A 70 -7.40 26.85 -6.74
CA CYS A 70 -7.89 28.16 -6.33
C CYS A 70 -6.74 29.09 -5.92
N LEU A 71 -5.75 28.57 -5.18
CA LEU A 71 -4.58 29.32 -4.75
C LEU A 71 -3.70 29.73 -5.95
N ALA A 72 -3.45 28.81 -6.88
CA ALA A 72 -2.70 29.09 -8.11
C ALA A 72 -3.37 30.19 -8.94
N LYS A 73 -4.70 30.15 -9.12
CA LYS A 73 -5.47 31.21 -9.77
C LYS A 73 -5.35 32.56 -9.06
N SER A 74 -5.41 32.55 -7.72
CA SER A 74 -5.23 33.77 -6.92
C SER A 74 -3.80 34.33 -6.98
N LEU A 75 -2.81 33.49 -7.23
CA LEU A 75 -1.40 33.88 -7.39
C LEU A 75 -1.07 34.28 -8.84
N GLY A 76 -1.94 33.99 -9.80
CA GLY A 76 -1.72 34.27 -11.22
C GLY A 76 -0.82 33.24 -11.92
N MET A 77 -0.72 32.02 -11.37
CA MET A 77 0.06 30.92 -11.95
C MET A 77 -0.67 30.29 -13.14
N SER A 78 0.08 29.73 -14.09
CA SER A 78 -0.46 28.90 -15.17
C SER A 78 -0.89 27.52 -14.63
N ASP A 79 -1.88 26.90 -15.28
CA ASP A 79 -2.40 25.57 -14.88
C ASP A 79 -1.32 24.46 -14.91
N GLU A 80 -0.21 24.67 -15.63
CA GLU A 80 0.90 23.72 -15.74
C GLU A 80 1.80 23.71 -14.49
N ASP A 81 1.77 24.76 -13.67
CA ASP A 81 2.64 24.93 -12.49
C ASP A 81 1.93 24.68 -11.15
N VAL A 82 0.70 24.14 -11.16
CA VAL A 82 -0.11 23.87 -9.95
C VAL A 82 0.41 22.65 -9.19
N THR A 83 1.63 22.79 -8.66
CA THR A 83 2.27 21.83 -7.76
C THR A 83 2.53 22.51 -6.42
N ILE A 84 2.60 21.74 -5.34
CA ILE A 84 2.92 22.30 -4.01
C ILE A 84 4.29 22.98 -4.02
N SER A 85 5.26 22.40 -4.72
CA SER A 85 6.58 23.01 -4.93
C SER A 85 6.51 24.34 -5.70
N GLY A 86 5.65 24.43 -6.72
CA GLY A 86 5.40 25.65 -7.48
C GLY A 86 4.76 26.74 -6.60
N ILE A 87 3.73 26.38 -5.84
CA ILE A 87 3.05 27.28 -4.89
C ILE A 87 4.05 27.80 -3.84
N LEU A 88 4.89 26.92 -3.28
CA LEU A 88 5.93 27.29 -2.32
C LEU A 88 6.93 28.29 -2.89
N ARG A 89 7.38 28.10 -4.14
CA ARG A 89 8.28 29.03 -4.82
C ARG A 89 7.66 30.42 -4.96
N GLU A 90 6.43 30.50 -5.46
CA GLU A 90 5.72 31.77 -5.65
C GLU A 90 5.43 32.48 -4.32
N LEU A 91 5.16 31.75 -3.25
CA LEU A 91 4.96 32.32 -1.92
C LEU A 91 6.27 32.88 -1.34
N LYS A 92 7.40 32.20 -1.56
CA LYS A 92 8.73 32.69 -1.17
C LYS A 92 9.14 33.94 -1.91
N ASP A 93 8.88 34.01 -3.21
CA ASP A 93 9.16 35.20 -4.04
C ASP A 93 8.35 36.43 -3.59
N ARG A 94 7.26 36.22 -2.84
CA ARG A 94 6.41 37.27 -2.25
C ARG A 94 6.69 37.54 -0.77
N GLU A 95 7.76 36.98 -0.21
CA GLU A 95 8.16 37.11 1.21
C GLU A 95 7.08 36.66 2.21
N GLU A 96 6.24 35.67 1.84
CA GLU A 96 5.26 35.07 2.76
C GLU A 96 5.88 33.93 3.59
N ASP A 97 5.33 33.66 4.77
CA ASP A 97 5.78 32.54 5.61
C ASP A 97 5.27 31.21 5.04
N THR A 98 6.20 30.42 4.49
CA THR A 98 5.93 29.09 3.93
C THR A 98 6.38 27.96 4.84
N THR A 99 6.96 28.27 6.01
CA THR A 99 7.67 27.30 6.84
C THR A 99 6.80 26.08 7.20
N SER A 100 5.58 26.35 7.68
CA SER A 100 4.61 25.30 8.04
C SER A 100 4.24 24.40 6.86
N LEU A 101 4.00 24.99 5.70
CA LEU A 101 3.61 24.27 4.49
C LEU A 101 4.75 23.37 4.00
N GLU A 102 6.01 23.83 4.08
CA GLU A 102 7.18 23.04 3.73
C GLU A 102 7.39 21.85 4.68
N GLU A 103 7.28 22.08 5.99
CA GLU A 103 7.43 21.04 7.00
C GLU A 103 6.37 19.94 6.84
N VAL A 104 5.11 20.32 6.67
CA VAL A 104 4.01 19.36 6.49
C VAL A 104 4.16 18.62 5.16
N SER A 105 4.50 19.32 4.07
CA SER A 105 4.71 18.69 2.76
C SER A 105 5.84 17.67 2.80
N LYS A 106 6.98 18.01 3.44
CA LYS A 106 8.10 17.07 3.60
C LYS A 106 7.71 15.88 4.46
N GLY A 107 7.05 16.13 5.59
CA GLY A 107 6.56 15.08 6.47
C GLY A 107 5.59 14.14 5.77
N LEU A 108 4.70 14.65 4.92
CA LEU A 108 3.79 13.83 4.13
C LEU A 108 4.54 12.91 3.14
N VAL A 109 5.55 13.43 2.44
CA VAL A 109 6.40 12.63 1.54
C VAL A 109 7.09 11.49 2.30
N ASP A 110 7.67 11.78 3.46
CA ASP A 110 8.36 10.78 4.29
C ASP A 110 7.40 9.66 4.74
N VAL A 111 6.18 10.03 5.17
CA VAL A 111 5.15 9.09 5.61
C VAL A 111 4.65 8.23 4.43
N ILE A 112 4.51 8.80 3.23
CA ILE A 112 4.14 8.06 2.02
C ILE A 112 5.24 7.07 1.60
N GLU A 113 6.51 7.48 1.64
CA GLU A 113 7.63 6.58 1.34
C GLU A 113 7.69 5.41 2.32
N LYS A 114 7.46 5.67 3.62
CA LYS A 114 7.33 4.61 4.62
C LYS A 114 6.21 3.63 4.27
N GLN A 115 5.07 4.13 3.81
CA GLN A 115 3.94 3.29 3.42
C GLN A 115 4.26 2.40 2.22
N LYS A 116 5.02 2.90 1.24
CA LYS A 116 5.49 2.10 0.10
C LYS A 116 6.37 0.94 0.56
N VAL A 117 7.25 1.18 1.54
CA VAL A 117 8.12 0.14 2.11
C VAL A 117 7.31 -0.93 2.82
N TYR A 118 6.33 -0.55 3.65
CA TYR A 118 5.46 -1.52 4.31
C TYR A 118 4.64 -2.34 3.31
N ASN A 119 4.04 -1.69 2.31
CA ASN A 119 3.24 -2.39 1.31
C ASN A 119 4.09 -3.43 0.56
N LYS A 120 5.30 -3.05 0.11
CA LYS A 120 6.24 -3.98 -0.53
C LYS A 120 6.62 -5.16 0.37
N THR A 121 6.84 -4.88 1.66
CA THR A 121 7.20 -5.92 2.64
C THR A 121 6.04 -6.90 2.87
N ASN A 122 4.84 -6.37 3.10
CA ASN A 122 3.63 -7.17 3.34
C ASN A 122 3.24 -7.99 2.11
N MET A 123 3.35 -7.41 0.91
CA MET A 123 3.13 -8.12 -0.35
C MET A 123 4.07 -9.32 -0.48
N ARG A 124 5.37 -9.12 -0.25
CA ARG A 124 6.36 -10.20 -0.29
C ARG A 124 6.09 -11.30 0.74
N LEU A 125 5.68 -10.94 1.96
CA LEU A 125 5.35 -11.92 3.01
C LEU A 125 4.13 -12.76 2.62
N ILE A 126 3.09 -12.12 2.10
CA ILE A 126 1.87 -12.80 1.65
C ILE A 126 2.19 -13.72 0.46
N GLU A 127 2.95 -13.25 -0.53
CA GLU A 127 3.38 -14.05 -1.67
C GLU A 127 4.20 -15.28 -1.27
N ASN A 128 5.15 -15.10 -0.34
CA ASN A 128 5.95 -16.22 0.18
C ASN A 128 5.06 -17.26 0.88
N ASN A 129 4.10 -16.82 1.68
CA ASN A 129 3.15 -17.71 2.34
C ASN A 129 2.29 -18.48 1.32
N LEU A 130 1.81 -17.81 0.27
CA LEU A 130 1.05 -18.45 -0.80
C LEU A 130 1.90 -19.46 -1.59
N ASN A 131 3.16 -19.12 -1.89
CA ASN A 131 4.08 -20.03 -2.58
C ASN A 131 4.37 -21.27 -1.73
N TYR A 132 4.61 -21.10 -0.42
CA TYR A 132 4.78 -22.24 0.49
C TYR A 132 3.55 -23.15 0.50
N ILE A 133 2.34 -22.59 0.59
CA ILE A 133 1.10 -23.37 0.54
C ILE A 133 0.99 -24.14 -0.79
N LYS A 134 1.28 -23.48 -1.92
CA LYS A 134 1.28 -24.13 -3.25
C LYS A 134 2.27 -25.29 -3.32
N GLU A 135 3.49 -25.11 -2.83
CA GLU A 135 4.51 -26.17 -2.80
C GLU A 135 4.08 -27.34 -1.92
N VAL A 136 3.50 -27.07 -0.74
CA VAL A 136 2.99 -28.13 0.16
C VAL A 136 1.85 -28.88 -0.52
N ILE A 137 0.89 -28.19 -1.14
CA ILE A 137 -0.20 -28.83 -1.88
C ILE A 137 0.38 -29.68 -3.01
N GLN A 138 1.31 -29.17 -3.81
CA GLN A 138 1.95 -29.92 -4.88
C GLN A 138 2.63 -31.19 -4.34
N LYS A 139 3.43 -31.08 -3.28
CA LYS A 139 4.15 -32.22 -2.70
C LYS A 139 3.22 -33.25 -2.05
N VAL A 140 2.16 -32.81 -1.36
CA VAL A 140 1.26 -33.68 -0.60
C VAL A 140 0.16 -34.29 -1.49
N VAL A 141 -0.40 -33.51 -2.42
CA VAL A 141 -1.53 -33.95 -3.28
C VAL A 141 -1.05 -34.65 -4.54
N ILE A 142 0.03 -34.17 -5.16
CA ILE A 142 0.55 -34.75 -6.41
C ILE A 142 1.60 -35.84 -6.11
N GLY A 143 2.16 -35.83 -4.89
CA GLY A 143 3.25 -36.72 -4.49
C GLY A 143 4.56 -36.34 -5.19
N ASP A 144 5.69 -36.53 -4.52
CA ASP A 144 6.99 -36.50 -5.19
C ASP A 144 7.07 -37.74 -6.10
N GLY A 145 6.61 -37.59 -7.33
CA GLY A 145 6.48 -38.68 -8.28
C GLY A 145 7.84 -39.18 -8.75
N SER A 146 8.50 -40.03 -7.96
CA SER A 146 9.49 -41.00 -8.46
C SER A 146 9.91 -42.04 -7.39
N GLU A 147 9.03 -42.99 -7.06
CA GLU A 147 9.53 -44.30 -6.59
C GLU A 147 9.91 -45.17 -7.79
N ASN A 148 11.21 -45.26 -8.03
CA ASN A 148 11.82 -46.08 -9.07
C ASN A 148 11.85 -47.55 -8.63
N THR A 149 10.70 -48.24 -8.63
CA THR A 149 10.66 -49.67 -8.29
C THR A 149 11.06 -50.54 -9.49
N TYR A 150 12.16 -51.28 -9.35
CA TYR A 150 12.61 -52.28 -10.33
C TYR A 150 11.73 -53.53 -10.26
N ASN A 151 11.11 -53.92 -11.36
CA ASN A 151 10.50 -55.24 -11.47
C ASN A 151 11.59 -56.30 -11.79
N PRO A 152 11.37 -57.60 -11.49
CA PRO A 152 12.33 -58.67 -11.79
C PRO A 152 12.65 -58.87 -13.28
N LYS A 153 12.02 -58.12 -14.20
CA LYS A 153 12.22 -58.19 -15.66
C LYS A 153 12.91 -56.95 -16.25
N GLY A 154 13.38 -56.02 -15.42
CA GLY A 154 14.17 -54.86 -15.86
C GLY A 154 13.40 -53.83 -16.71
N GLN A 155 12.07 -53.87 -16.72
CA GLN A 155 11.25 -52.88 -17.44
C GLN A 155 10.74 -51.82 -16.47
N ARG A 156 10.94 -50.54 -16.81
CA ARG A 156 10.39 -49.42 -16.05
C ARG A 156 8.88 -49.39 -16.22
N THR A 157 8.13 -49.63 -15.16
CA THR A 157 6.68 -49.40 -15.14
C THR A 157 6.40 -48.22 -14.24
N ILE A 158 5.99 -47.10 -14.84
CA ILE A 158 5.49 -45.94 -14.09
C ILE A 158 4.10 -46.33 -13.59
N THR A 159 4.00 -46.82 -12.35
CA THR A 159 2.70 -46.99 -11.69
C THR A 159 2.43 -45.73 -10.89
N GLN A 160 1.66 -44.83 -11.47
CA GLN A 160 1.20 -43.62 -10.80
C GLN A 160 0.09 -44.02 -9.82
N LYS A 161 0.40 -44.14 -8.52
CA LYS A 161 -0.60 -44.21 -7.47
C LYS A 161 -0.89 -42.80 -6.97
N THR A 162 -1.87 -42.14 -7.56
CA THR A 162 -2.55 -41.00 -6.93
C THR A 162 -3.62 -41.55 -6.00
N ASN A 163 -3.28 -41.78 -4.73
CA ASN A 163 -4.24 -42.31 -3.75
C ASN A 163 -4.37 -41.37 -2.56
N ILE A 164 -5.25 -40.35 -2.63
CA ILE A 164 -5.95 -39.83 -1.43
C ILE A 164 -7.41 -39.42 -1.74
N ILE A 165 -7.77 -39.05 -2.98
CA ILE A 165 -9.15 -38.68 -3.33
C ILE A 165 -9.65 -39.60 -4.45
N ASP A 166 -10.55 -40.53 -4.10
CA ASP A 166 -11.38 -41.24 -5.08
C ASP A 166 -12.41 -40.24 -5.61
N GLU A 167 -12.32 -39.88 -6.88
CA GLU A 167 -13.38 -39.16 -7.56
C GLU A 167 -14.48 -40.17 -7.93
N SER A 168 -15.29 -40.56 -6.93
CA SER A 168 -16.56 -41.22 -7.18
C SER A 168 -17.69 -40.34 -6.65
N VAL A 169 -18.39 -39.72 -7.59
CA VAL A 169 -19.78 -39.28 -7.42
C VAL A 169 -20.69 -40.50 -7.27
#